data_AF-A0A525JVV9-F1
#
_entry.id   AF-A0A525JVV9-F1
#
_cell.length_a   1.000
_cell.length_b   1.000
_cell.length_c   1.000
_cell.angle_alpha   90.00
_cell.angle_beta   90.00
_cell.angle_gamma   90.00
#
_symmetry.space_group_name_H-M   'P 1'
#
loop_
_entity.id
_entity.type
_entity.pdbx_description
1 polymer ?
#
loop_
_entity_poly.entity_id
_entity_poly.type
_entity_poly.pdbx_seq_one_letter_code
_entity_poly.pdbx_strand_id
1 'polypeptide(L)'
;MNTKLVAGLAALATLAAVPAFAQTPAPAAGGPMSVDKTTIGALMANPAAKAVLEKDVPGIDQYLDQIKDMTLAQVAPMSQGAIDDAKLKQIQADLDKAK
;
A
#
# COMPACT_ATOMS: atom_id res chain seq x y z
N MET A 1 64.45 -3.82 -12.43
CA MET A 1 64.77 -4.76 -11.34
C MET A 1 63.83 -4.46 -10.18
N ASN A 2 63.02 -5.33 -9.57
CA ASN A 2 62.58 -6.71 -9.81
C ASN A 2 61.28 -6.90 -8.99
N THR A 3 60.32 -7.58 -9.59
CA THR A 3 59.16 -8.30 -9.00
C THR A 3 59.49 -9.06 -7.72
N LYS A 4 58.52 -9.25 -6.78
CA LYS A 4 57.98 -10.52 -6.16
C LYS A 4 56.96 -10.14 -5.05
N LEU A 5 55.66 -10.52 -5.10
CA LEU A 5 55.01 -11.81 -4.75
C LEU A 5 55.22 -12.31 -3.31
N VAL A 6 54.18 -12.23 -2.46
CA VAL A 6 53.77 -13.11 -1.32
C VAL A 6 52.29 -12.74 -1.04
N ALA A 7 51.21 -13.52 -1.22
CA ALA A 7 50.82 -14.88 -0.85
C ALA A 7 50.42 -15.06 0.64
N GLY A 8 49.12 -15.29 0.90
CA GLY A 8 48.53 -15.70 2.19
C GLY A 8 47.76 -14.57 2.89
N LEU A 9 46.57 -14.74 3.45
CA LEU A 9 45.93 -15.92 4.03
C LEU A 9 44.41 -15.84 3.81
N ALA A 10 43.80 -17.00 3.61
CA ALA A 10 42.36 -17.18 3.60
C ALA A 10 41.73 -16.84 4.95
N ALA A 11 40.58 -16.15 4.90
CA ALA A 11 39.58 -16.21 5.95
C ALA A 11 38.21 -16.40 5.29
N LEU A 12 37.67 -17.60 5.47
CA LEU A 12 36.29 -17.94 5.14
C LEU A 12 35.34 -17.05 5.95
N ALA A 13 34.53 -16.25 5.27
CA ALA A 13 33.31 -15.70 5.83
C ALA A 13 32.14 -16.25 5.00
N THR A 14 31.57 -17.34 5.48
CA THR A 14 30.27 -17.85 5.06
C THR A 14 29.20 -16.83 5.45
N LEU A 15 28.67 -16.09 4.49
CA LEU A 15 27.36 -15.47 4.64
C LEU A 15 26.38 -16.28 3.77
N ALA A 16 25.63 -17.15 4.44
CA ALA A 16 24.44 -17.74 3.87
C ALA A 16 23.49 -16.60 3.50
N ALA A 17 23.33 -16.37 2.19
CA ALA A 17 22.28 -15.52 1.66
C ALA A 17 20.95 -16.23 1.91
N VAL A 18 20.34 -15.97 3.06
CA VAL A 18 18.90 -16.21 3.23
C VAL A 18 18.19 -15.30 2.23
N PRO A 19 17.29 -15.81 1.38
CA PRO A 19 16.44 -14.92 0.60
C PRO A 19 15.62 -14.15 1.62
N ALA A 20 15.91 -12.85 1.73
CA ALA A 20 15.05 -11.93 2.43
C ALA A 20 13.66 -12.11 1.81
N PHE A 21 12.74 -12.69 2.59
CA PHE A 21 11.33 -12.71 2.25
C PHE A 21 10.97 -11.26 1.91
N ALA A 22 10.54 -11.07 0.67
CA ALA A 22 10.06 -9.81 0.16
C ALA A 22 9.09 -9.24 1.20
N GLN A 23 9.56 -8.25 1.95
CA GLN A 23 8.68 -7.37 2.70
C GLN A 23 7.74 -6.80 1.66
N THR A 24 6.47 -7.21 1.71
CA THR A 24 5.39 -6.55 0.99
C THR A 24 5.63 -5.06 1.14
N PRO A 25 5.79 -4.29 0.04
CA PRO A 25 6.09 -2.88 0.17
C PRO A 25 5.01 -2.24 1.04
N ALA A 26 5.38 -1.74 2.22
CA ALA A 26 4.58 -0.73 2.86
C ALA A 26 4.47 0.41 1.84
N PRO A 27 3.26 0.79 1.38
CA PRO A 27 3.14 1.80 0.35
C PRO A 27 3.83 3.07 0.84
N ALA A 28 4.87 3.48 0.13
CA ALA A 28 5.50 4.75 0.34
C ALA A 28 4.41 5.83 0.27
N ALA A 29 4.29 6.63 1.34
CA ALA A 29 3.51 7.84 1.36
C ALA A 29 3.99 8.73 0.20
N GLY A 30 3.23 8.78 -0.89
CA GLY A 30 3.58 9.54 -2.11
C GLY A 30 3.10 8.96 -3.43
N GLY A 31 2.61 7.71 -3.47
CA GLY A 31 1.93 7.16 -4.66
C GLY A 31 0.49 7.67 -4.81
N PRO A 32 -0.07 7.70 -6.04
CA PRO A 32 -1.47 8.08 -6.25
C PRO A 32 -2.39 7.14 -5.46
N MET A 33 -3.31 7.74 -4.71
CA MET A 33 -4.31 7.02 -3.93
C MET A 33 -5.32 6.39 -4.89
N SER A 34 -5.54 5.08 -4.80
CA SER A 34 -6.46 4.38 -5.70
C SER A 34 -7.43 3.46 -4.98
N VAL A 35 -8.68 3.45 -5.44
CA VAL A 35 -9.75 2.60 -4.87
C VAL A 35 -9.48 1.10 -5.03
N ASP A 36 -8.63 0.70 -5.99
CA ASP A 36 -8.28 -0.69 -6.28
C ASP A 36 -6.95 -1.15 -5.68
N LYS A 37 -6.02 -0.20 -5.42
CA LYS A 37 -4.63 -0.51 -5.04
C LYS A 37 -4.28 -0.05 -3.63
N THR A 38 -4.97 0.97 -3.12
CA THR A 38 -4.73 1.52 -1.80
C THR A 38 -5.74 0.93 -0.84
N THR A 39 -5.26 0.44 0.29
CA THR A 39 -6.14 -0.08 1.34
C THR A 39 -6.95 1.05 1.96
N ILE A 40 -8.16 0.75 2.42
CA ILE A 40 -9.06 1.71 3.06
C ILE A 40 -8.38 2.32 4.29
N GLY A 41 -7.62 1.53 5.06
CA GLY A 41 -6.84 2.04 6.19
C GLY A 41 -5.79 3.08 5.79
N ALA A 42 -5.09 2.88 4.66
CA ALA A 42 -4.14 3.85 4.14
C ALA A 42 -4.83 5.12 3.62
N LEU A 43 -6.02 5.00 3.02
CA LEU A 43 -6.85 6.15 2.63
C LEU A 43 -7.31 6.93 3.85
N MET A 44 -7.77 6.25 4.90
CA MET A 44 -8.24 6.88 6.14
C MET A 44 -7.11 7.50 6.97
N ALA A 45 -5.88 7.03 6.80
CA ALA A 45 -4.70 7.65 7.40
C ALA A 45 -4.32 8.99 6.75
N ASN A 46 -4.80 9.27 5.53
CA ASN A 46 -4.63 10.55 4.87
C ASN A 46 -5.86 11.44 5.13
N PRO A 47 -5.73 12.62 5.75
CA PRO A 47 -6.87 13.47 6.09
C PRO A 47 -7.68 13.92 4.86
N ALA A 48 -7.03 14.11 3.70
CA ALA A 48 -7.69 14.53 2.48
C ALA A 48 -8.53 13.39 1.88
N ALA A 49 -7.97 12.18 1.84
CA ALA A 49 -8.70 11.00 1.39
C ALA A 49 -9.81 10.61 2.37
N LYS A 50 -9.56 10.68 3.68
CA LYS A 50 -10.57 10.47 4.70
C LYS A 50 -11.82 11.35 4.47
N ALA A 51 -11.63 12.64 4.22
CA ALA A 51 -12.75 13.55 3.94
C ALA A 51 -13.55 13.15 2.68
N VAL A 52 -12.88 12.64 1.65
CA VAL A 52 -13.54 12.09 0.45
C VAL A 52 -14.34 10.84 0.81
N LEU A 53 -13.74 9.90 1.55
CA LEU A 53 -14.39 8.65 1.95
C LEU A 53 -15.61 8.90 2.85
N GLU A 54 -15.51 9.78 3.84
CA GLU A 54 -16.64 10.15 4.72
C GLU A 54 -17.79 10.81 3.94
N LYS A 55 -17.48 11.61 2.91
CA LYS A 55 -18.47 12.23 2.01
C LYS A 55 -19.17 11.19 1.13
N ASP A 56 -18.40 10.32 0.49
CA ASP A 56 -18.92 9.43 -0.55
C ASP A 56 -19.42 8.09 -0.04
N VAL A 57 -18.90 7.63 1.10
CA VAL A 57 -19.25 6.37 1.77
C VAL A 57 -19.56 6.63 3.25
N PRO A 58 -20.74 7.16 3.57
CA PRO A 58 -21.12 7.47 4.94
C PRO A 58 -21.15 6.19 5.79
N GLY A 59 -20.52 6.24 6.97
CA GLY A 59 -20.47 5.12 7.91
C GLY A 59 -19.33 4.13 7.69
N ILE A 60 -18.41 4.39 6.74
CA ILE A 60 -17.26 3.50 6.50
C ILE A 60 -16.37 3.32 7.73
N ASP A 61 -16.27 4.34 8.60
CA ASP A 61 -15.54 4.30 9.87
C ASP A 61 -15.93 3.13 10.77
N GLN A 62 -17.22 2.79 10.79
CA GLN A 62 -17.80 1.74 11.63
C GLN A 62 -17.28 0.34 11.23
N TYR A 63 -16.81 0.20 10.00
CA TYR A 63 -16.38 -1.06 9.42
C TYR A 63 -14.86 -1.16 9.29
N LEU A 64 -14.10 -0.12 9.66
CA LEU A 64 -12.66 -0.09 9.42
C LEU A 64 -11.91 -1.25 10.06
N ASP A 65 -12.31 -1.72 11.24
CA ASP A 65 -11.64 -2.89 11.81
C ASP A 65 -11.75 -4.15 10.96
N GLN A 66 -12.78 -4.25 10.12
CA GLN A 66 -12.99 -5.36 9.19
C GLN A 66 -12.40 -5.08 7.81
N ILE A 67 -12.45 -3.82 7.33
CA ILE A 67 -12.14 -3.48 5.93
C ILE A 67 -10.86 -2.68 5.74
N LYS A 68 -10.19 -2.21 6.80
CA LYS A 68 -9.00 -1.36 6.71
C LYS A 68 -7.86 -1.96 5.89
N ASP A 69 -7.75 -3.28 5.89
CA ASP A 69 -6.71 -4.02 5.16
C ASP A 69 -7.14 -4.38 3.73
N MET A 70 -8.38 -4.07 3.35
CA MET A 70 -8.95 -4.27 2.01
C MET A 70 -9.01 -2.95 1.24
N THR A 71 -9.21 -3.03 -0.08
CA THR A 71 -9.41 -1.87 -0.95
C THR A 71 -10.90 -1.60 -1.16
N LEU A 72 -11.27 -0.37 -1.58
CA LEU A 72 -12.68 -0.03 -1.81
C LEU A 72 -13.32 -0.94 -2.85
N ALA A 73 -12.59 -1.28 -3.92
CA ALA A 73 -13.09 -2.18 -4.95
C ALA A 73 -13.35 -3.61 -4.44
N GLN A 74 -12.56 -4.08 -3.47
CA GLN A 74 -12.80 -5.37 -2.83
C GLN A 74 -14.04 -5.36 -1.93
N VAL A 75 -14.33 -4.23 -1.28
CA VAL A 75 -15.49 -4.06 -0.38
C VAL A 75 -16.76 -3.70 -1.15
N ALA A 76 -16.65 -3.13 -2.35
CA ALA A 76 -17.78 -2.76 -3.20
C ALA A 76 -18.86 -3.85 -3.33
N PRO A 77 -18.54 -5.11 -3.69
CA PRO A 77 -19.55 -6.19 -3.73
C PRO A 77 -20.13 -6.55 -2.36
N MET A 78 -19.41 -6.30 -1.26
CA MET A 78 -19.86 -6.56 0.12
C MET A 78 -20.80 -5.47 0.64
N SER A 79 -20.79 -4.29 0.02
CA SER A 79 -21.55 -3.11 0.43
C SER A 79 -23.07 -3.18 0.12
N GLN A 80 -23.55 -4.30 -0.43
CA GLN A 80 -24.95 -4.51 -0.83
C GLN A 80 -25.48 -3.40 -1.77
N GLY A 81 -24.62 -2.88 -2.65
CA GLY A 81 -24.96 -1.83 -3.62
C GLY A 81 -24.74 -0.40 -3.13
N ALA A 82 -24.20 -0.19 -1.93
CA ALA A 82 -23.84 1.16 -1.46
C ALA A 82 -22.62 1.74 -2.22
N ILE A 83 -21.74 0.88 -2.70
CA ILE A 83 -20.59 1.23 -3.54
C ILE A 83 -20.71 0.42 -4.84
N ASP A 84 -21.12 1.10 -5.91
CA ASP A 84 -21.16 0.58 -7.28
C ASP A 84 -19.98 1.11 -8.12
N ASP A 85 -19.84 0.64 -9.37
CA ASP A 85 -18.76 1.08 -10.26
C ASP A 85 -18.76 2.58 -10.52
N ALA A 86 -19.94 3.21 -10.55
CA ALA A 86 -20.07 4.65 -10.73
C ALA A 86 -19.52 5.40 -9.50
N LYS A 87 -19.86 4.93 -8.30
CA LYS A 87 -19.36 5.45 -7.03
C LYS A 87 -17.85 5.24 -6.90
N LEU A 88 -17.31 4.07 -7.25
CA LEU A 88 -15.86 3.82 -7.24
C LEU A 88 -15.11 4.81 -8.13
N LYS A 89 -15.61 5.06 -9.35
CA LYS A 89 -15.02 6.06 -10.26
C LYS A 89 -15.12 7.48 -9.71
N GLN A 90 -16.24 7.84 -9.08
CA GLN A 90 -16.40 9.14 -8.42
C GLN A 90 -15.38 9.30 -7.28
N ILE A 91 -15.26 8.31 -6.40
CA ILE A 91 -14.32 8.33 -5.28
C ILE A 91 -12.88 8.41 -5.80
N GLN A 92 -12.54 7.64 -6.85
CA GLN A 92 -11.21 7.74 -7.48
C GLN A 92 -10.93 9.16 -7.97
N ALA A 93 -11.87 9.78 -8.69
CA ALA A 93 -11.71 11.13 -9.19
C ALA A 93 -11.58 12.18 -8.08
N ASP A 94 -12.29 12.00 -6.96
CA ASP A 94 -12.19 12.88 -5.81
C ASP A 94 -10.89 12.66 -5.03
N LEU A 95 -10.41 11.41 -4.90
CA LEU A 95 -9.08 11.09 -4.35
C LEU A 95 -7.94 11.70 -5.18
N ASP A 96 -8.06 11.66 -6.52
CA ASP A 96 -7.07 12.26 -7.41
C ASP A 96 -7.01 13.79 -7.28
N LYS A 97 -8.14 14.44 -6.96
CA LYS A 97 -8.21 15.88 -6.67
C LYS A 97 -7.72 16.22 -5.25
N ALA A 98 -7.79 15.29 -4.32
CA ALA A 98 -7.41 15.45 -2.91
C ALA A 98 -5.90 15.29 -2.65
N LYS A 99 -5.06 15.29 -3.71
CA LYS A 99 -3.60 15.18 -3.66
C LYS A 99 -2.90 16.42 -3.09
#